data_AF-A0A8K0INU3-F1
#
_entry.id   AF-A0A8K0INU3-F1
#
_cell.length_a   1.000
_cell.length_b   1.000
_cell.length_c   1.000
_cell.angle_alpha   90.00
_cell.angle_beta   90.00
_cell.angle_gamma   90.00
#
_symmetry.space_group_name_H-M   'P 1'
#
loop_
_entity.id
_entity.type
_entity.pdbx_description
1 polymer ?
#
loop_
_entity_poly.entity_id
_entity_poly.type
_entity_poly.pdbx_seq_one_letter_code
_entity_poly.pdbx_strand_id
1 'polypeptide(L)'
;MFEEILRIKKIIATKHDQSNSVLFDSWRRLQLMELSVETLKATKIGRAVNGLWKHDSKQIRHLVCTLIDGWKVLVDEWVSATAAIADNSPASPSVVDEEGLPSPPLDERALLATQTTCIQLSEFFDGMDDNEI
;
A
#
# COMPACT_ATOMS: atom_id res chain seq x y z
N MET A 1 -18.73 10.19 4.65
CA MET A 1 -17.27 10.05 4.43
C MET A 1 -16.99 9.10 3.28
N PHE A 2 -17.46 7.85 3.32
CA PHE A 2 -17.27 6.84 2.26
C PHE A 2 -17.72 7.27 0.85
N GLU A 3 -18.86 7.94 0.74
CA GLU A 3 -19.39 8.41 -0.56
C GLU A 3 -18.44 9.38 -1.27
N GLU A 4 -17.79 10.26 -0.51
CA GLU A 4 -16.85 11.23 -1.05
C GLU A 4 -15.56 10.53 -1.52
N ILE A 5 -15.12 9.49 -0.81
CA ILE A 5 -13.99 8.64 -1.24
C ILE A 5 -14.32 7.95 -2.56
N LEU A 6 -15.54 7.44 -2.72
CA LEU A 6 -15.99 6.82 -3.98
C LEU A 6 -16.10 7.84 -5.12
N ARG A 7 -16.55 9.07 -4.82
CA ARG A 7 -16.58 10.16 -5.80
C ARG A 7 -15.16 10.51 -6.25
N ILE A 8 -14.21 10.68 -5.33
CA ILE A 8 -12.81 10.94 -5.63
C ILE A 8 -12.20 9.78 -6.42
N LYS A 9 -12.42 8.54 -6.00
CA LYS A 9 -11.99 7.33 -6.73
C LYS A 9 -12.45 7.37 -8.18
N LYS A 10 -13.71 7.74 -8.44
CA LYS A 10 -14.26 7.82 -9.81
C LYS A 10 -13.49 8.84 -10.64
N ILE A 11 -13.22 10.03 -10.09
CA ILE A 11 -12.43 11.09 -10.74
C ILE A 11 -11.04 10.56 -11.11
N ILE A 12 -10.37 9.87 -10.18
CA ILE A 12 -9.04 9.27 -10.38
C ILE A 12 -9.07 8.16 -11.43
N ALA A 13 -10.12 7.34 -11.44
CA ALA A 13 -10.30 6.28 -12.43
C ALA A 13 -10.46 6.86 -13.84
N THR A 14 -11.19 7.98 -13.98
CA THR A 14 -11.35 8.73 -15.24
C THR A 14 -10.20 9.71 -15.50
N LYS A 15 -8.97 9.41 -15.09
CA LYS A 15 -7.81 10.33 -15.21
C LYS A 15 -7.56 10.92 -16.59
N HIS A 16 -7.98 10.26 -17.67
CA HIS A 16 -7.80 10.76 -19.04
C HIS A 16 -8.76 11.90 -19.38
N ASP A 17 -9.93 11.94 -18.73
CA ASP A 17 -10.98 12.96 -18.95
C ASP A 17 -10.87 14.13 -17.96
N GLN A 18 -10.01 14.01 -16.94
CA GLN A 18 -9.88 14.98 -15.87
C GLN A 18 -8.62 15.82 -16.04
N SER A 19 -8.69 17.09 -15.66
CA SER A 19 -7.51 17.96 -15.67
C SER A 19 -6.57 17.61 -14.52
N ASN A 20 -5.28 17.92 -14.71
CA ASN A 20 -4.25 17.73 -13.68
C ASN A 20 -4.60 18.42 -12.35
N SER A 21 -5.25 19.59 -12.40
CA SER A 21 -5.68 20.31 -11.21
C SER A 21 -6.81 19.60 -10.46
N VAL A 22 -7.80 19.07 -11.18
CA VAL A 22 -8.92 18.33 -10.58
C VAL A 22 -8.42 17.04 -9.94
N LEU A 23 -7.49 16.34 -10.61
CA LEU A 23 -6.83 15.17 -10.04
C LEU A 23 -6.07 15.56 -8.77
N PHE A 24 -5.22 16.58 -8.83
CA PHE A 24 -4.45 17.05 -7.68
C PHE A 24 -5.33 17.45 -6.47
N ASP A 25 -6.40 18.21 -6.71
CA ASP A 25 -7.32 18.64 -5.64
C ASP A 25 -8.10 17.46 -5.04
N SER A 26 -8.56 16.54 -5.88
CA SER A 26 -9.27 15.34 -5.42
C SER A 26 -8.35 14.46 -4.58
N TRP A 27 -7.08 14.37 -4.96
CA TRP A 27 -6.04 13.67 -4.22
C TRP A 27 -5.69 14.33 -2.89
N ARG A 28 -5.53 15.64 -2.88
CA ARG A 28 -5.29 16.39 -1.64
C ARG A 28 -6.45 16.24 -0.66
N ARG A 29 -7.69 16.24 -1.16
CA ARG A 29 -8.89 15.96 -0.36
C ARG A 29 -8.88 14.55 0.20
N LEU A 30 -8.48 13.57 -0.61
CA LEU A 30 -8.35 12.17 -0.16
C LEU A 30 -7.32 12.01 0.96
N GLN A 31 -6.19 12.72 0.86
CA GLN A 31 -5.14 12.72 1.89
C GLN A 31 -5.62 13.32 3.22
N LEU A 32 -6.48 14.33 3.15
CA LEU A 32 -7.07 14.96 4.35
C LEU A 32 -8.17 14.09 4.98
N MET A 33 -8.62 13.03 4.29
CA MET A 33 -9.53 12.05 4.88
C MET A 33 -8.76 11.02 5.69
N GLU A 34 -9.30 10.68 6.85
CA GLU A 34 -8.77 9.60 7.67
C GLU A 34 -9.08 8.25 7.00
N LEU A 35 -8.10 7.70 6.29
CA LEU A 35 -8.21 6.43 5.62
C LEU A 35 -7.65 5.32 6.51
N SER A 36 -8.49 4.33 6.80
CA SER A 36 -8.08 3.07 7.44
C SER A 36 -7.76 2.00 6.40
N VAL A 37 -7.02 0.96 6.80
CA VAL A 37 -6.77 -0.23 5.96
C VAL A 37 -8.09 -0.85 5.46
N GLU A 38 -9.13 -0.87 6.31
CA GLU A 38 -10.48 -1.31 5.93
C GLU A 38 -11.08 -0.45 4.82
N THR A 39 -10.92 0.88 4.92
CA THR A 39 -11.43 1.82 3.92
C THR A 39 -10.71 1.67 2.59
N LEU A 40 -9.38 1.47 2.61
CA LEU A 40 -8.57 1.22 1.42
C LEU A 40 -9.02 -0.07 0.71
N LYS A 41 -9.28 -1.14 1.49
CA LYS A 41 -9.79 -2.42 0.99
C LYS A 41 -11.20 -2.27 0.41
N ALA A 42 -12.14 -1.74 1.19
CA ALA A 42 -13.55 -1.64 0.81
C ALA A 42 -13.78 -0.71 -0.39
N THR A 43 -13.03 0.39 -0.50
CA THR A 43 -13.15 1.30 -1.64
C THR A 43 -12.37 0.84 -2.86
N LYS A 44 -11.43 -0.11 -2.73
CA LYS A 44 -10.50 -0.54 -3.79
C LYS A 44 -9.81 0.66 -4.47
N ILE A 45 -9.51 1.72 -3.71
CA ILE A 45 -8.95 2.95 -4.27
C ILE A 45 -7.49 2.79 -4.69
N GLY A 46 -6.75 1.87 -4.05
CA GLY A 46 -5.36 1.53 -4.42
C GLY A 46 -5.17 1.16 -5.89
N ARG A 47 -6.17 0.50 -6.52
CA ARG A 47 -6.13 0.16 -7.95
C ARG A 47 -6.26 1.38 -8.84
N ALA A 48 -7.17 2.30 -8.51
CA ALA A 48 -7.34 3.56 -9.25
C ALA A 48 -6.07 4.42 -9.16
N VAL A 49 -5.45 4.43 -7.98
CA VAL A 49 -4.18 5.09 -7.69
C VAL A 49 -3.01 4.53 -8.50
N ASN A 50 -2.87 3.20 -8.58
CA ASN A 50 -1.82 2.57 -9.39
C ASN A 50 -1.88 3.02 -10.85
N GLY A 51 -3.10 3.20 -11.38
CA GLY A 51 -3.31 3.75 -12.72
C GLY A 51 -2.84 5.20 -12.88
N LEU A 52 -2.82 6.00 -11.81
CA LEU A 52 -2.39 7.40 -11.84
C LEU A 52 -0.88 7.57 -11.66
N TRP A 53 -0.17 6.61 -11.08
CA TRP A 53 1.28 6.68 -10.96
C TRP A 53 2.01 6.71 -12.32
N LYS A 54 1.39 6.14 -13.38
CA LYS A 54 1.90 6.22 -14.75
C LYS A 54 1.71 7.60 -15.41
N HIS A 55 1.01 8.54 -14.79
CA HIS A 55 0.65 9.83 -15.37
C HIS A 55 1.87 10.71 -15.70
N ASP A 56 1.92 11.40 -16.84
CA ASP A 56 3.13 12.11 -17.31
C ASP A 56 3.56 13.33 -16.46
N SER A 57 2.63 13.86 -15.66
CA SER A 57 2.91 14.98 -14.74
C SER A 57 3.75 14.53 -13.53
N LYS A 58 4.97 15.08 -13.42
CA LYS A 58 5.87 14.87 -12.28
C LYS A 58 5.24 15.22 -10.94
N GLN A 59 4.44 16.29 -10.88
CA GLN A 59 3.79 16.73 -9.64
C GLN A 59 2.75 15.71 -9.17
N ILE A 60 1.96 15.18 -10.11
CA ILE A 60 0.97 14.14 -9.81
C ILE A 60 1.68 12.85 -9.37
N ARG A 61 2.74 12.44 -10.08
CA ARG A 61 3.53 11.26 -9.66
C ARG A 61 4.08 11.40 -8.25
N HIS A 62 4.66 12.56 -7.92
CA HIS A 62 5.22 12.79 -6.59
C HIS A 62 4.14 12.72 -5.49
N LEU A 63 2.99 13.39 -5.71
CA LEU A 63 1.87 13.35 -4.78
C LEU A 63 1.34 11.92 -4.57
N VAL A 64 1.21 11.17 -5.67
CA VAL A 64 0.77 9.77 -5.65
C VAL A 64 1.75 8.90 -4.87
N CYS A 65 3.06 9.05 -5.11
CA CYS A 65 4.10 8.32 -4.38
C CYS A 65 4.04 8.56 -2.87
N THR A 66 3.94 9.82 -2.43
CA THR A 66 3.86 10.15 -1.01
C THR A 66 2.65 9.51 -0.33
N LEU A 67 1.50 9.46 -1.00
CA LEU A 67 0.31 8.83 -0.44
C LEU A 67 0.43 7.31 -0.39
N ILE A 68 0.97 6.71 -1.44
CA ILE A 68 1.25 5.27 -1.51
C ILE A 68 2.18 4.85 -0.36
N ASP A 69 3.21 5.64 -0.07
CA ASP A 69 4.10 5.36 1.07
C ASP A 69 3.39 5.49 2.42
N GLY A 70 2.50 6.47 2.59
CA GLY A 70 1.66 6.56 3.80
C GLY A 70 0.73 5.35 3.96
N TRP A 71 0.10 4.89 2.87
CA TRP A 71 -0.75 3.70 2.89
C TRP A 71 0.04 2.40 3.12
N LYS A 72 1.28 2.31 2.64
CA LYS A 72 2.17 1.18 2.95
C LYS A 72 2.39 1.06 4.44
N VAL A 73 2.73 2.14 5.12
CA VAL A 73 2.96 2.11 6.57
C VAL A 73 1.71 1.63 7.31
N LEU A 74 0.53 2.13 6.93
CA LEU A 74 -0.74 1.69 7.53
C LEU A 74 -1.01 0.19 7.30
N VAL A 75 -0.77 -0.30 6.08
CA VAL A 75 -0.99 -1.72 5.74
C VAL A 75 0.05 -2.61 6.42
N ASP A 76 1.31 -2.22 6.44
CA ASP A 76 2.42 -2.94 7.06
C ASP A 76 2.23 -3.07 8.58
N GLU A 77 1.87 -1.98 9.26
CA GLU A 77 1.54 -1.99 10.69
C GLU A 77 0.36 -2.91 11.00
N TRP A 78 -0.68 -2.88 10.16
CA TRP A 78 -1.84 -3.77 10.31
C TRP A 78 -1.49 -5.25 10.09
N VAL A 79 -0.67 -5.57 9.07
CA VAL A 79 -0.21 -6.94 8.81
C VAL A 79 0.66 -7.44 9.96
N SER A 80 1.60 -6.62 10.44
CA SER A 80 2.48 -6.93 11.57
C SER A 80 1.68 -7.18 12.85
N ALA A 81 0.72 -6.31 13.18
CA ALA A 81 -0.17 -6.47 14.32
C ALA A 81 -1.01 -7.75 14.21
N THR A 82 -1.52 -8.07 13.02
CA THR A 82 -2.31 -9.28 12.78
C THR A 82 -1.46 -10.55 12.88
N ALA A 83 -0.23 -10.53 12.37
CA ALA A 83 0.71 -11.64 12.47
C ALA A 83 1.09 -11.95 13.92
N ALA A 84 1.33 -10.93 14.75
CA ALA A 84 1.61 -11.09 16.17
C ALA A 84 0.45 -11.72 16.97
N ILE A 85 -0.80 -11.54 16.50
CA ILE A 85 -1.98 -12.15 17.12
C ILE A 85 -2.14 -13.62 16.67
N ALA A 86 -1.67 -13.98 15.48
CA ALA A 86 -1.72 -15.36 14.98
C ALA A 86 -0.62 -16.25 15.60
N ASP A 87 0.50 -15.67 16.03
CA ASP A 87 1.69 -16.39 16.53
C ASP A 87 1.67 -16.68 18.05
N ASN A 88 0.53 -16.48 18.73
CA ASN A 88 0.37 -16.81 20.16
C ASN A 88 -0.28 -18.18 20.44
N SER A 89 -0.23 -19.11 19.48
CA SER A 89 -0.50 -20.52 19.78
C SER A 89 0.64 -21.09 20.64
N PRO A 90 0.39 -21.64 21.84
CA PRO A 90 1.44 -22.02 22.78
C PRO A 90 2.04 -23.37 22.37
N ALA A 91 3.03 -23.34 21.49
CA ALA A 91 3.91 -24.48 21.26
C ALA A 91 5.22 -24.26 22.05
N SER A 92 5.37 -25.09 23.08
CA SER A 92 6.41 -25.23 24.11
C SER A 92 7.85 -24.78 23.76
N PRO A 93 8.61 -24.28 24.76
CA PRO A 93 10.03 -23.95 24.59
C PRO A 93 10.85 -25.25 24.57
N SER A 94 11.55 -25.54 23.47
CA SER A 94 12.60 -26.54 23.45
C SER A 94 13.94 -25.87 23.18
N VAL A 95 14.80 -26.04 24.17
CA VAL A 95 16.14 -25.47 24.41
C VAL A 95 17.19 -26.03 23.43
N VAL A 96 18.34 -25.31 23.36
CA VAL A 96 19.73 -25.75 23.02
C VAL A 96 20.10 -25.62 21.52
N ASP A 97 21.23 -25.08 21.04
CA ASP A 97 22.40 -24.32 21.55
C ASP A 97 23.36 -24.08 20.35
N GLU A 98 24.37 -23.22 20.52
CA GLU A 98 25.65 -23.10 19.76
C GLU A 98 25.77 -22.31 18.43
N GLU A 99 26.47 -21.18 18.56
CA GLU A 99 27.67 -20.76 17.81
C GLU A 99 27.61 -20.51 16.29
N GLY A 100 27.92 -19.26 15.89
CA GLY A 100 28.51 -19.00 14.57
C GLY A 100 28.11 -17.68 13.90
N LEU A 101 28.70 -16.56 14.34
CA LEU A 101 28.78 -15.35 13.51
C LEU A 101 29.92 -15.50 12.48
N PRO A 102 29.59 -15.40 11.18
CA PRO A 102 30.42 -14.59 10.30
C PRO A 102 29.56 -13.52 9.62
N SER A 103 30.18 -12.34 9.51
CA SER A 103 29.61 -11.05 9.09
C SER A 103 28.69 -11.08 7.87
N PRO A 104 27.66 -10.21 7.82
CA PRO A 104 26.73 -10.14 6.70
C PRO A 104 27.45 -9.61 5.44
N PRO A 105 27.30 -10.26 4.27
CA PRO A 105 27.64 -9.63 3.01
C PRO A 105 26.67 -8.47 2.78
N LEU A 106 27.23 -7.31 2.43
CA LEU A 106 26.52 -6.12 1.99
C LEU A 106 25.54 -6.49 0.88
N ASP A 107 24.27 -6.63 1.24
CA ASP A 107 23.22 -7.07 0.34
C ASP A 107 22.86 -5.94 -0.64
N GLU A 108 23.20 -6.16 -1.90
CA GLU A 108 22.87 -5.32 -3.06
C GLU A 108 21.34 -5.20 -3.33
N ARG A 109 20.47 -5.77 -2.49
CA ARG A 109 19.00 -5.64 -2.58
C ARG A 109 18.42 -4.40 -1.92
N ALA A 110 19.22 -3.50 -1.33
CA ALA A 110 18.68 -2.24 -0.82
C ALA A 110 18.00 -1.38 -1.92
N LEU A 111 18.35 -1.58 -3.20
CA LEU A 111 17.73 -0.87 -4.33
C LEU A 111 16.50 -1.57 -4.92
N LEU A 112 16.21 -2.80 -4.49
CA LEU A 112 15.00 -3.53 -4.89
C LEU A 112 13.83 -3.30 -3.91
N ALA A 113 14.08 -2.75 -2.72
CA ALA A 113 13.03 -2.43 -1.77
C ALA A 113 11.99 -1.45 -2.34
N THR A 114 12.39 -0.49 -3.18
CA THR A 114 11.45 0.50 -3.76
C THR A 114 10.61 -0.08 -4.91
N GLN A 115 11.15 -1.01 -5.71
CA GLN A 115 10.38 -1.66 -6.79
C GLN A 115 9.50 -2.80 -6.28
N THR A 116 10.01 -3.62 -5.34
CA THR A 116 9.24 -4.71 -4.74
C THR A 116 8.06 -4.21 -3.93
N THR A 117 8.15 -3.03 -3.30
CA THR A 117 7.03 -2.47 -2.54
C THR A 117 5.87 -1.97 -3.42
N CYS A 118 6.14 -1.50 -4.65
CA CYS A 118 5.06 -1.17 -5.60
C CYS A 118 4.39 -2.45 -6.13
N ILE A 119 5.17 -3.49 -6.38
CA ILE A 119 4.67 -4.81 -6.81
C ILE A 119 3.85 -5.45 -5.67
N GLN A 120 4.33 -5.43 -4.42
CA GLN A 120 3.61 -5.96 -3.25
C GLN A 120 2.29 -5.23 -2.99
N LEU A 121 2.23 -3.91 -3.16
CA LEU A 121 0.95 -3.21 -3.04
C LEU A 121 0.01 -3.55 -4.20
N SER A 122 0.53 -3.67 -5.42
CA SER A 122 -0.26 -4.11 -6.56
C SER A 122 -0.80 -5.52 -6.32
N GLU A 123 0.04 -6.47 -5.89
CA GLU A 123 -0.34 -7.85 -5.51
C GLU A 123 -1.31 -7.88 -4.33
N PHE A 124 -1.16 -7.00 -3.33
CA PHE A 124 -2.11 -6.87 -2.22
C PHE A 124 -3.51 -6.45 -2.69
N PHE A 125 -3.59 -5.53 -3.66
CA PHE A 125 -4.87 -5.12 -4.25
C PHE A 125 -5.37 -6.07 -5.36
N ASP A 126 -4.52 -6.93 -5.91
CA ASP A 126 -4.81 -7.85 -7.03
C ASP A 126 -5.12 -9.28 -6.58
N GLY A 127 -4.38 -9.82 -5.61
CA GLY A 127 -4.57 -11.16 -5.03
C GLY A 127 -5.73 -11.28 -4.03
N MET A 128 -6.50 -10.22 -3.80
CA MET A 128 -7.76 -10.26 -3.03
C MET A 128 -8.99 -10.51 -3.94
N ASP A 129 -8.78 -10.90 -5.21
CA ASP A 129 -9.82 -11.30 -6.16
C ASP A 129 -9.99 -12.84 -6.23
N ASP A 130 -9.09 -13.63 -5.64
CA ASP A 130 -9.09 -15.12 -5.71
C ASP A 130 -9.89 -15.82 -4.60
N ASN A 131 -10.88 -15.15 -4.02
CA ASN A 131 -11.80 -15.78 -3.09
C ASN A 131 -13.24 -15.26 -3.25
N GLU A 132 -14.08 -16.23 -3.68
CA GLU A 132 -15.55 -16.30 -3.70
C GLU A 132 -16.21 -15.77 -5.00
N ILE A 133 -16.54 -16.68 -5.95
CA ILE A 133 -17.75 -17.54 -6.05
C ILE A 133 -19.02 -16.74 -6.33
#